data_AF-A0ABD0P2K6-F1
#
_entry.id   AF-A0ABD0P2K6-F1
#
_cell.length_a   1.000
_cell.length_b   1.000
_cell.length_c   1.000
_cell.angle_alpha   90.00
_cell.angle_beta   90.00
_cell.angle_gamma   90.00
#
_symmetry.space_group_name_H-M   'P 1'
#
loop_
_entity.id
_entity.type
_entity.pdbx_description
1 polymer ?
#
loop_
_entity_poly.entity_id
_entity_poly.type
_entity_poly.pdbx_seq_one_letter_code
_entity_poly.pdbx_strand_id
1 'polypeptide(L)'
;HMKWGQAFRVRHITTGRYLCLDEEKEKANTKLSAFCFRASKEKVEGAQKKRDVEGMGVPEIKYGESMCFMQHHSTGLWLTYAALDAKAARLGTMKRR
;
A
#
# COMPACT_ATOMS: atom_id res chain seq x y z
N HIS A 1 14.51 5.02 -8.66
CA HIS A 1 14.20 5.07 -7.22
C HIS A 1 12.69 5.26 -7.00
N MET A 2 12.17 4.91 -5.82
CA MET A 2 10.77 5.18 -5.45
C MET A 2 10.65 6.51 -4.69
N LYS A 3 9.53 7.20 -4.89
CA LYS A 3 9.18 8.45 -4.22
C LYS A 3 7.93 8.31 -3.34
N TRP A 4 7.78 9.20 -2.37
CA TRP A 4 6.53 9.33 -1.63
C TRP A 4 5.37 9.69 -2.55
N GLY A 5 4.18 9.13 -2.28
CA GLY A 5 2.97 9.37 -3.07
C GLY A 5 2.98 8.78 -4.50
N GLN A 6 4.08 8.17 -4.96
CA GLN A 6 4.13 7.51 -6.26
C GLN A 6 3.23 6.28 -6.27
N ALA A 7 2.35 6.17 -7.26
CA ALA A 7 1.44 5.04 -7.42
C ALA A 7 2.19 3.81 -7.96
N PHE A 8 1.95 2.64 -7.37
CA PHE A 8 2.48 1.36 -7.82
C PHE A 8 1.47 0.22 -7.56
N ARG A 9 1.77 -0.96 -8.09
CA ARG A 9 0.99 -2.20 -7.87
C ARG A 9 1.86 -3.23 -7.17
N VAL A 10 1.27 -4.04 -6.29
CA VAL A 10 1.95 -5.12 -5.57
C VAL A 10 1.55 -6.47 -6.18
N ARG A 11 2.52 -7.26 -6.63
CA ARG A 11 2.31 -8.59 -7.21
C ARG A 11 2.91 -9.65 -6.31
N HIS A 12 2.12 -10.65 -5.96
CA HIS A 12 2.62 -11.86 -5.31
C HIS A 12 3.34 -12.72 -6.37
N ILE A 13 4.62 -13.01 -6.14
CA ILE A 13 5.50 -13.60 -7.17
C ILE A 13 5.07 -15.02 -7.54
N THR A 14 4.80 -15.88 -6.57
CA THR A 14 4.53 -17.31 -6.84
C THR A 14 3.12 -17.56 -7.36
N THR A 15 2.10 -16.85 -6.87
CA THR A 15 0.72 -16.99 -7.40
C THR A 15 0.45 -16.11 -8.61
N GLY A 16 1.33 -15.15 -8.91
CA GLY A 16 1.17 -14.20 -10.00
C GLY A 16 0.05 -13.18 -9.82
N ARG A 17 -0.68 -13.19 -8.70
CA ARG A 17 -1.83 -12.31 -8.44
C ARG A 17 -1.41 -10.94 -7.94
N TYR A 18 -2.23 -9.92 -8.20
CA TYR A 18 -2.05 -8.59 -7.63
C TYR A 18 -2.83 -8.45 -6.33
N LEU A 19 -2.30 -7.66 -5.40
CA LEU A 19 -3.06 -7.16 -4.26
C LEU A 19 -4.07 -6.12 -4.76
N CYS A 20 -5.33 -6.26 -4.34
CA CYS A 20 -6.43 -5.34 -4.66
C CYS A 20 -7.26 -5.08 -3.39
N LEU A 21 -7.95 -3.94 -3.34
CA LEU A 21 -8.90 -3.63 -2.27
C LEU A 21 -10.13 -4.57 -2.29
N ASP A 22 -10.51 -5.04 -3.48
CA ASP A 22 -11.59 -5.99 -3.67
C ASP A 22 -11.03 -7.38 -3.94
N GLU A 23 -11.54 -8.38 -3.21
CA GLU A 23 -11.16 -9.79 -3.39
C GLU A 23 -11.84 -10.38 -4.63
N GLU A 24 -12.91 -9.74 -5.12
CA GLU A 24 -13.58 -10.15 -6.33
C GLU A 24 -12.88 -9.61 -7.60
N LYS A 25 -12.58 -10.57 -8.48
CA LYS A 25 -12.27 -10.45 -9.91
C LYS A 25 -10.78 -10.44 -10.25
N GLU A 26 -10.46 -11.42 -11.09
CA GLU A 26 -9.23 -11.60 -11.88
C GLU A 26 -8.80 -10.39 -12.75
N LYS A 27 -9.44 -9.24 -12.60
CA LYS A 27 -9.16 -8.00 -13.32
C LYS A 27 -8.45 -7.03 -12.38
N ALA A 28 -7.12 -7.09 -12.36
CA ALA A 28 -6.26 -6.13 -11.67
C ALA A 28 -6.29 -4.74 -12.34
N ASN A 29 -7.46 -4.08 -12.30
CA ASN A 29 -7.64 -2.73 -12.82
C ASN A 29 -6.80 -1.76 -11.96
N THR A 30 -6.18 -0.78 -12.60
CA THR A 30 -5.33 0.22 -11.93
C THR A 30 -6.07 0.93 -10.81
N LYS A 31 -7.38 1.15 -10.93
CA LYS A 31 -8.19 1.81 -9.89
C LYS A 31 -8.24 1.04 -8.56
N LEU A 32 -8.22 -0.30 -8.59
CA LEU A 32 -8.40 -1.19 -7.43
C LEU A 32 -7.08 -1.73 -6.86
N SER A 33 -6.01 -1.68 -7.67
CA SER A 33 -4.70 -2.26 -7.35
C SER A 33 -3.59 -1.22 -7.17
N ALA A 34 -3.92 0.07 -7.30
CA ALA A 34 -2.96 1.15 -7.10
C ALA A 34 -2.83 1.51 -5.62
N PHE A 35 -1.61 1.41 -5.12
CA PHE A 35 -1.20 1.83 -3.78
C PHE A 35 -0.11 2.88 -3.89
N CYS A 36 0.15 3.59 -2.79
CA CYS A 36 1.31 4.45 -2.65
C CYS A 36 1.87 4.39 -1.24
N PHE A 37 3.14 4.78 -1.09
CA PHE A 37 3.75 4.99 0.22
C PHE A 37 3.58 6.44 0.67
N ARG A 38 3.38 6.61 1.98
CA ARG A 38 3.33 7.90 2.68
C ARG A 38 4.22 7.87 3.91
N ALA A 39 4.80 9.02 4.26
CA ALA A 39 5.62 9.18 5.46
C ALA A 39 4.77 9.36 6.74
N SER A 40 3.54 9.87 6.62
CA SER A 40 2.60 10.04 7.74
C SER A 40 1.14 9.91 7.24
N LYS A 41 0.18 9.92 8.19
CA LYS A 41 -1.26 9.89 7.91
C LYS A 41 -1.93 11.28 7.89
N GLU A 42 -1.13 12.34 7.87
CA GLU A 42 -1.65 13.71 7.87
C GLU A 42 -2.37 14.02 6.54
N LYS A 43 -3.25 15.03 6.57
CA LYS A 43 -3.88 15.54 5.35
C LYS A 43 -2.79 16.09 4.43
N VAL A 44 -2.49 15.34 3.37
CA VAL A 44 -1.55 15.80 2.36
C VAL A 44 -2.27 16.84 1.51
N GLU A 45 -2.08 18.11 1.85
CA GLU A 45 -2.45 19.21 0.96
C GLU A 45 -1.51 19.18 -0.25
N GLY A 46 -2.08 18.93 -1.42
CA GLY A 46 -1.34 18.80 -2.66
C GLY A 46 -0.83 17.38 -2.89
N ALA A 47 -1.42 16.71 -3.89
CA ALA A 47 -0.74 15.59 -4.53
C ALA A 47 0.69 16.06 -4.84
N GLN A 48 1.70 15.46 -4.18
CA GLN A 48 3.10 15.73 -4.50
C GLN A 48 3.20 15.68 -6.02
N LYS A 49 3.48 16.85 -6.60
CA LYS A 49 3.30 17.14 -8.02
C LYS A 49 3.97 16.00 -8.77
N LYS A 50 3.17 15.19 -9.48
CA LYS A 50 3.65 14.13 -10.39
C LYS A 50 4.39 14.81 -11.53
N ARG A 51 5.55 15.38 -11.22
CA ARG A 51 6.52 15.79 -12.23
C ARG A 51 7.18 14.50 -12.61
N ASP A 52 6.92 14.08 -13.84
CA ASP A 52 7.72 13.05 -14.48
C ASP A 52 9.17 13.52 -14.40
N VAL A 53 10.01 12.67 -13.82
CA VAL A 53 11.43 12.93 -13.71
C VAL A 53 12.08 12.02 -14.73
N GLU A 54 12.70 12.64 -15.72
CA GLU A 54 13.58 11.94 -16.65
C GLU A 54 14.83 11.48 -15.87
N GLY A 55 15.15 10.19 -15.95
CA GLY A 55 16.23 9.56 -15.18
C GLY A 55 15.76 8.85 -13.90
N MET A 56 16.71 8.51 -13.02
CA MET A 56 16.46 7.62 -11.86
C MET A 56 15.71 8.28 -10.69
N GLY A 57 15.65 9.62 -10.67
CA GLY A 57 15.09 10.41 -9.57
C GLY A 57 15.84 10.30 -8.25
N VAL A 58 15.37 11.06 -7.25
CA VAL A 58 15.95 11.10 -5.89
C VAL A 58 15.60 9.81 -5.12
N PRO A 59 16.55 9.19 -4.40
CA PRO A 59 16.31 8.07 -3.52
C PRO A 59 15.60 8.49 -2.22
N GLU A 60 14.26 8.54 -2.23
CA GLU A 60 13.49 8.92 -1.03
C GLU A 60 13.19 7.73 -0.11
N ILE A 61 12.96 6.54 -0.67
CA ILE A 61 12.65 5.32 0.08
C ILE A 61 13.91 4.45 0.24
N LYS A 62 14.26 4.14 1.48
CA LYS A 62 15.40 3.30 1.85
C LYS A 62 14.95 1.95 2.43
N TYR A 63 15.73 0.92 2.19
CA TYR A 63 15.52 -0.40 2.79
C TYR A 63 15.88 -0.39 4.28
N GLY A 64 14.97 -0.83 5.15
CA GLY A 64 15.20 -0.97 6.58
C GLY A 64 15.18 0.33 7.41
N GLU A 65 15.37 1.50 6.78
CA GLU A 65 15.38 2.80 7.47
C GLU A 65 14.10 3.62 7.26
N SER A 66 13.41 3.46 6.13
CA SER A 66 12.19 4.21 5.86
C SER A 66 10.97 3.58 6.52
N MET A 67 10.30 4.35 7.37
CA MET A 67 8.99 3.98 7.91
C MET A 67 7.89 4.39 6.93
N CYS A 68 7.35 3.43 6.19
CA CYS A 68 6.36 3.66 5.15
C CYS A 68 4.95 3.25 5.61
N PHE A 69 3.98 4.14 5.43
CA PHE A 69 2.56 3.79 5.49
C PHE A 69 2.04 3.48 4.09
N MET A 70 1.34 2.37 3.93
CA MET A 70 0.69 2.01 2.66
C MET A 70 -0.73 2.55 2.62
N GLN A 71 -1.05 3.27 1.54
CA GLN A 71 -2.38 3.84 1.29
C GLN A 71 -2.90 3.37 -0.06
N HIS A 72 -4.18 3.02 -0.15
CA HIS A 72 -4.85 2.78 -1.43
C HIS A 72 -5.04 4.12 -2.15
N HIS A 73 -4.50 4.23 -3.37
CA HIS A 73 -4.38 5.51 -4.07
C HIS A 73 -5.74 6.13 -4.40
N SER A 74 -6.73 5.32 -4.75
CA SER A 74 -8.04 5.82 -5.20
C SER A 74 -9.00 6.16 -4.05
N THR A 75 -9.02 5.34 -2.98
CA THR A 75 -9.98 5.52 -1.86
C THR A 75 -9.38 6.25 -0.67
N GLY A 76 -8.05 6.40 -0.62
CA GLY A 76 -7.36 6.99 0.52
C GLY A 76 -7.33 6.11 1.78
N LEU A 77 -7.86 4.89 1.73
CA LEU A 77 -7.84 3.94 2.83
C LEU A 77 -6.42 3.51 3.17
N TRP A 78 -6.16 3.34 4.47
CA TRP A 78 -4.85 2.94 5.00
C TRP A 78 -4.80 1.43 5.23
N LEU A 79 -3.66 0.82 4.94
CA LEU A 79 -3.43 -0.58 5.28
C LEU A 79 -3.26 -0.71 6.80
N THR A 80 -4.05 -1.60 7.40
CA THR A 80 -3.94 -2.01 8.80
C THR A 80 -4.50 -3.42 8.92
N TYR A 81 -4.10 -4.14 9.98
CA TYR A 81 -4.70 -5.42 10.31
C TYR A 81 -6.02 -5.22 11.07
N ALA A 82 -6.96 -6.15 10.88
CA ALA A 82 -8.11 -6.32 11.75
C ALA A 82 -7.67 -7.05 13.03
N ALA A 83 -7.79 -6.40 14.17
CA ALA A 83 -7.54 -7.04 15.46
C ALA A 83 -8.64 -8.08 15.75
N LEU A 84 -8.25 -9.23 16.32
CA LEU A 84 -9.22 -10.23 16.79
C LEU A 84 -9.97 -9.66 17.99
N ASP A 85 -11.27 -9.96 18.08
CA ASP A 85 -12.03 -9.70 19.30
C ASP A 85 -11.38 -10.47 20.47
N ALA A 86 -11.28 -9.81 21.63
CA ALA A 86 -10.62 -10.33 22.83
C ALA A 86 -11.21 -11.68 23.30
N LYS A 87 -12.48 -11.94 22.98
CA LYS A 87 -13.14 -13.24 23.26
C LYS A 87 -12.72 -14.36 22.31
N ALA A 88 -12.36 -14.05 21.06
CA ALA A 88 -11.99 -15.03 20.03
C ALA A 88 -10.52 -15.48 20.11
N ALA A 89 -9.65 -14.68 20.73
CA ALA A 89 -8.21 -14.94 20.84
C ALA A 89 -7.85 -16.12 21.78
N ARG A 90 -8.79 -16.61 22.60
CA ARG A 90 -8.50 -17.59 23.66
C ARG A 90 -8.45 -19.05 23.22
N LEU A 91 -8.79 -19.41 21.97
CA LEU A 91 -8.92 -20.83 21.59
C LEU A 91 -8.58 -21.18 20.12
N GLY A 92 -7.79 -20.39 19.39
CA GLY A 92 -7.50 -20.70 17.97
C GLY A 92 -6.46 -19.81 17.28
N THR A 93 -6.05 -20.23 16.07
CA THR A 93 -4.83 -19.83 15.34
C THR A 93 -4.46 -18.34 15.35
N MET A 94 -3.15 -18.07 15.56
CA MET A 94 -2.55 -16.74 15.71
C MET A 94 -2.38 -15.99 14.37
N LYS A 95 -3.39 -15.95 13.50
CA LYS A 95 -3.36 -15.19 12.24
C LYS A 95 -4.27 -13.96 12.35
N ARG A 96 -3.75 -12.80 11.95
CA ARG A 96 -4.51 -11.55 11.80
C ARG A 96 -4.75 -11.31 10.31
N ARG A 97 -5.94 -10.81 9.97
CA ARG A 97 -6.28 -10.40 8.61
C ARG A 97 -5.82 -8.97 8.37
#